data_AF-A0A2N2JSY0-F1
#
_entry.id   AF-A0A2N2JSY0-F1
#
_cell.length_a   1.000
_cell.length_b   1.000
_cell.length_c   1.000
_cell.angle_alpha   90.00
_cell.angle_beta   90.00
_cell.angle_gamma   90.00
#
_symmetry.space_group_name_H-M   'P 1'
#
loop_
_entity.id
_entity.type
_entity.pdbx_description
1 polymer ?
#
loop_
_entity_poly.entity_id
_entity_poly.type
_entity_poly.pdbx_seq_one_letter_code
_entity_poly.pdbx_strand_id
1 'polypeptide(L)'
;MTSRITQQQLESYLWGAAVLLRGTIDAGDYKQFIFPLLFYKRLCDVFDEETQTALAESGGDQDFAAYPENHRFQIPSDAHWREVRQSAKDVGRALQNAMRAIETTNPDKLYGIFGDAQWTNKDRLPDAMLRDLVEHFSTLELTIANLPEDELGQGYEYLIKKFADD
;
A
#
# COMPACT_ATOMS: atom_id res chain seq x y z
N MET A 1 7.80 14.06 14.88
CA MET A 1 8.30 14.86 13.74
C MET A 1 8.23 13.93 12.54
N THR A 2 7.20 14.08 11.73
CA THR A 2 7.04 13.34 10.49
C THR A 2 7.94 14.00 9.46
N SER A 3 9.07 13.35 9.17
CA SER A 3 10.04 13.86 8.19
C SER A 3 9.54 13.51 6.80
N ARG A 4 9.28 14.55 5.99
CA ARG A 4 8.91 14.42 4.57
C ARG A 4 9.86 13.46 3.85
N ILE A 5 9.29 12.54 3.07
CA ILE A 5 10.06 11.56 2.29
C ILE A 5 10.69 12.31 1.12
N THR A 6 12.01 12.27 1.01
CA THR A 6 12.68 12.84 -0.17
C THR A 6 12.51 11.93 -1.38
N GLN A 7 12.58 12.50 -2.58
CA GLN A 7 12.51 11.73 -3.83
C GLN A 7 13.53 10.58 -3.87
N GLN A 8 14.77 10.83 -3.44
CA GLN A 8 15.81 9.79 -3.40
C GLN A 8 15.45 8.64 -2.42
N GLN A 9 14.84 8.95 -1.28
CA GLN A 9 14.37 7.95 -0.33
C GLN A 9 13.20 7.16 -0.91
N LEU A 10 12.25 7.82 -1.58
CA LEU A 10 11.14 7.16 -2.26
C LEU A 10 11.65 6.19 -3.34
N GLU A 11 12.55 6.64 -4.21
CA GLU A 11 13.15 5.80 -5.24
C GLU A 11 13.89 4.59 -4.65
N SER A 12 14.67 4.81 -3.58
CA SER A 12 15.39 3.73 -2.88
C SER A 12 14.44 2.75 -2.22
N TYR A 13 13.35 3.25 -1.63
CA TYR A 13 12.29 2.44 -1.03
C TYR A 13 11.58 1.59 -2.10
N LEU A 14 11.17 2.18 -3.21
CA LEU A 14 10.51 1.46 -4.31
C LEU A 14 11.44 0.43 -4.96
N TRP A 15 12.71 0.77 -5.16
CA TRP A 15 13.71 -0.16 -5.69
C TRP A 15 14.01 -1.30 -4.72
N GLY A 16 14.04 -1.05 -3.40
CA GLY A 16 14.21 -2.08 -2.38
C GLY A 16 13.14 -3.17 -2.48
N ALA A 17 11.88 -2.81 -2.77
CA ALA A 17 10.81 -3.77 -3.00
C ALA A 17 11.06 -4.62 -4.26
N ALA A 18 11.56 -4.03 -5.35
CA ALA A 18 11.92 -4.77 -6.56
C ALA A 18 13.07 -5.76 -6.32
N VAL A 19 14.05 -5.38 -5.50
CA VAL A 19 15.15 -6.29 -5.13
C VAL A 19 14.64 -7.52 -4.37
N LEU A 20 13.63 -7.39 -3.51
CA LEU A 20 13.03 -8.53 -2.79
C LEU A 20 12.31 -9.52 -3.71
N LEU A 21 11.78 -9.05 -4.85
CA LEU A 21 11.11 -9.88 -5.84
C LEU A 21 12.08 -10.62 -6.78
N ARG A 22 13.34 -10.16 -6.83
CA ARG A 22 14.33 -10.67 -7.78
C ARG A 22 14.58 -12.16 -7.59
N GLY A 23 14.56 -12.89 -8.71
CA GLY A 23 14.84 -14.32 -8.77
C GLY A 23 13.62 -15.22 -8.63
N THR A 24 12.45 -14.68 -8.27
CA THR A 24 11.16 -15.41 -8.25
C THR A 24 10.13 -14.80 -9.20
N ILE A 25 10.20 -13.48 -9.40
CA ILE A 25 9.39 -12.73 -10.35
C ILE A 25 10.31 -12.20 -11.45
N ASP A 26 9.81 -12.19 -12.69
CA ASP A 26 10.50 -11.58 -13.83
C ASP A 26 10.47 -10.05 -13.71
N ALA A 27 11.53 -9.37 -14.15
CA ALA A 27 11.65 -7.92 -13.98
C ALA A 27 10.48 -7.12 -14.59
N GLY A 28 9.98 -7.56 -15.76
CA GLY A 28 8.81 -6.98 -16.41
C GLY A 28 7.50 -7.08 -15.63
N ASP A 29 7.43 -8.02 -14.66
CA ASP A 29 6.25 -8.27 -13.84
C ASP A 29 6.30 -7.56 -12.48
N TYR A 30 7.44 -7.00 -12.05
CA TYR A 30 7.57 -6.36 -10.73
C TYR A 30 6.50 -5.29 -10.48
N LYS A 31 6.18 -4.49 -11.50
CA LYS A 31 5.16 -3.45 -11.44
C LYS A 31 3.77 -3.98 -11.05
N GLN A 32 3.43 -5.21 -11.44
CA GLN A 32 2.15 -5.84 -11.14
C GLN A 32 1.97 -6.14 -9.65
N PHE A 33 3.06 -6.15 -8.87
CA PHE A 33 3.04 -6.41 -7.43
C PHE A 33 3.37 -5.16 -6.63
N ILE A 34 4.34 -4.36 -7.08
CA ILE A 34 4.81 -3.17 -6.37
C ILE A 34 3.74 -2.06 -6.39
N PHE A 35 3.07 -1.82 -7.53
CA PHE A 35 2.05 -0.77 -7.59
C PHE A 35 0.83 -1.06 -6.72
N PRO A 36 0.22 -2.26 -6.77
CA PRO A 36 -0.89 -2.57 -5.86
C PRO A 36 -0.51 -2.47 -4.38
N LEU A 37 0.69 -2.94 -3.99
CA LEU A 37 1.16 -2.84 -2.59
C LEU A 37 1.37 -1.39 -2.16
N LEU A 38 2.03 -0.59 -3.00
CA LEU A 38 2.25 0.84 -2.75
C LEU A 38 0.92 1.56 -2.55
N PHE A 39 -0.03 1.31 -3.46
CA PHE A 39 -1.34 1.93 -3.41
C PHE A 39 -2.15 1.46 -2.21
N TYR A 40 -2.14 0.17 -1.90
CA TYR A 40 -2.81 -0.39 -0.73
C TYR A 40 -2.26 0.20 0.59
N LYS A 41 -0.93 0.27 0.73
CA LYS A 41 -0.29 0.91 1.89
C LYS A 41 -0.69 2.38 2.00
N ARG A 42 -0.63 3.11 0.89
CA ARG A 42 -1.01 4.53 0.81
C ARG A 42 -2.45 4.75 1.25
N LEU A 43 -3.39 3.93 0.80
CA LEU A 43 -4.80 4.06 1.20
C LEU A 43 -4.98 3.90 2.72
N CYS A 44 -4.32 2.91 3.32
CA CYS A 44 -4.41 2.69 4.77
C CYS A 44 -3.77 3.85 5.55
N ASP A 45 -2.59 4.31 5.14
CA ASP A 45 -1.89 5.39 5.84
C ASP A 45 -2.63 6.72 5.77
N VAL A 46 -3.26 7.02 4.62
CA VAL A 46 -4.09 8.22 4.48
C VAL A 46 -5.36 8.11 5.32
N PHE A 47 -5.99 6.93 5.36
CA PHE A 47 -7.14 6.70 6.24
C PHE A 47 -6.78 6.89 7.72
N ASP A 48 -5.61 6.41 8.15
CA ASP A 48 -5.12 6.63 9.51
C ASP A 48 -4.81 8.12 9.78
N GLU A 49 -4.25 8.86 8.81
CA GLU A 49 -4.01 10.31 8.89
C GLU A 49 -5.31 11.12 8.99
N GLU A 50 -6.32 10.76 8.17
CA GLU A 50 -7.65 11.37 8.16
C GLU A 50 -8.38 11.10 9.49
N THR A 51 -8.29 9.86 10.01
CA THR A 51 -8.83 9.48 11.32
C THR A 51 -8.20 10.31 12.45
N GLN A 52 -6.87 10.43 12.46
CA GLN A 52 -6.16 11.22 13.47
C GLN A 52 -6.52 12.70 13.40
N THR A 53 -6.69 13.24 12.20
CA THR A 53 -7.12 14.62 11.98
C THR A 53 -8.52 14.85 12.55
N ALA A 54 -9.49 13.99 12.20
CA ALA A 54 -10.86 14.11 12.69
C ALA A 54 -10.97 13.93 14.22
N LEU A 55 -10.16 13.04 14.81
CA LEU A 55 -10.05 12.92 16.26
C LEU A 55 -9.52 14.20 16.91
N ALA A 56 -8.50 14.82 16.34
CA ALA A 56 -7.95 16.06 16.87
C ALA A 56 -8.95 17.22 16.80
N GLU A 57 -9.68 17.34 15.69
CA GLU A 57 -10.68 18.39 15.47
C GLU A 57 -11.91 18.26 16.38
N SER A 58 -12.30 17.02 16.69
CA SER A 58 -13.45 16.72 17.55
C SER A 58 -13.13 16.64 19.05
N GLY A 59 -11.86 16.79 19.44
CA GLY A 59 -11.43 16.64 20.83
C GLY A 59 -11.41 15.19 21.32
N GLY A 60 -11.22 14.23 20.41
CA GLY A 60 -11.07 12.81 20.71
C GLY A 60 -12.36 11.98 20.56
N ASP A 61 -13.37 12.50 19.88
CA ASP A 61 -14.62 11.79 19.63
C ASP A 61 -14.42 10.71 18.54
N GLN A 62 -14.49 9.45 18.96
CA GLN A 62 -14.31 8.30 18.07
C GLN A 62 -15.47 8.11 17.10
N ASP A 63 -16.70 8.44 17.51
CA ASP A 63 -17.87 8.31 16.65
C ASP A 63 -17.80 9.37 15.54
N PHE A 64 -17.40 10.59 15.90
CA PHE A 64 -17.12 11.63 14.91
C PHE A 64 -16.03 11.20 13.92
N ALA A 65 -14.88 10.74 14.42
CA ALA A 65 -13.76 10.36 13.56
C ALA A 65 -14.07 9.17 12.64
N ALA A 66 -15.00 8.30 13.04
CA ALA A 66 -15.44 7.17 12.23
C ALA A 66 -16.42 7.55 11.10
N TYR A 67 -16.91 8.79 11.04
CA TYR A 67 -17.84 9.18 9.99
C TYR A 67 -17.20 9.07 8.59
N PRO A 68 -17.89 8.42 7.62
CA PRO A 68 -17.34 8.23 6.27
C PRO A 68 -16.93 9.51 5.56
N GLU A 69 -17.57 10.63 5.87
CA GLU A 69 -17.30 11.96 5.30
C GLU A 69 -15.95 12.55 5.71
N ASN A 70 -15.32 12.04 6.76
CA ASN A 70 -13.96 12.40 7.14
C ASN A 70 -12.89 11.67 6.29
N HIS A 71 -13.30 10.66 5.52
CA HIS A 71 -12.36 9.77 4.81
C HIS A 71 -12.57 9.81 3.30
N ARG A 72 -11.49 9.96 2.53
CA ARG A 72 -11.56 9.95 1.05
C ARG A 72 -11.95 8.58 0.49
N PHE A 73 -11.48 7.54 1.17
CA PHE A 73 -11.73 6.14 0.87
C PHE A 73 -12.07 5.41 2.16
N GLN A 74 -13.00 4.48 2.08
CA GLN A 74 -13.40 3.65 3.20
C GLN A 74 -12.51 2.42 3.28
N ILE A 75 -11.87 2.18 4.42
CA ILE A 75 -11.02 1.00 4.64
C ILE A 75 -11.70 0.10 5.68
N PRO A 76 -12.22 -1.08 5.29
CA PRO A 76 -12.72 -2.05 6.25
C PRO A 76 -11.64 -2.41 7.28
N SER A 77 -12.04 -2.55 8.55
CA SER A 77 -11.08 -2.79 9.64
C SER A 77 -10.28 -4.08 9.44
N ASP A 78 -10.89 -5.11 8.86
CA ASP A 78 -10.28 -6.41 8.53
C ASP A 78 -9.43 -6.38 7.25
N ALA A 79 -9.56 -5.32 6.45
CA ALA A 79 -8.78 -5.07 5.24
C ALA A 79 -7.67 -4.04 5.46
N HIS A 80 -7.46 -3.57 6.69
CA HIS A 80 -6.41 -2.61 7.01
C HIS A 80 -5.01 -3.24 6.88
N TRP A 81 -4.01 -2.44 6.47
CA TRP A 81 -2.61 -2.90 6.31
C TRP A 81 -2.08 -3.68 7.52
N ARG A 82 -2.42 -3.21 8.73
CA ARG A 82 -2.04 -3.82 10.01
C ARG A 82 -2.47 -5.29 10.12
N GLU A 83 -3.63 -5.66 9.57
CA GLU A 83 -4.19 -7.00 9.67
C GLU A 83 -3.42 -7.96 8.77
N VAL A 84 -3.11 -7.52 7.56
CA VAL A 84 -2.27 -8.30 6.64
C VAL A 84 -0.84 -8.46 7.17
N ARG A 85 -0.28 -7.41 7.79
CA ARG A 85 1.05 -7.48 8.42
C ARG A 85 1.15 -8.52 9.53
N GLN A 86 0.07 -8.79 10.25
CA GLN A 86 0.03 -9.83 11.29
C GLN A 86 -0.11 -11.26 10.73
N SER A 87 -0.39 -11.41 9.43
CA SER A 87 -0.61 -12.73 8.82
C SER A 87 0.71 -13.48 8.64
N ALA A 88 0.84 -14.63 9.32
CA ALA A 88 2.04 -15.46 9.25
C ALA A 88 2.04 -16.49 8.11
N LYS A 89 0.85 -16.82 7.57
CA LYS A 89 0.62 -17.83 6.53
C LYS A 89 -0.47 -17.36 5.58
N ASP A 90 -0.44 -17.87 4.35
CA ASP A 90 -1.40 -17.50 3.30
C ASP A 90 -1.45 -15.98 3.07
N VAL A 91 -0.28 -15.36 3.11
CA VAL A 91 -0.10 -13.90 3.08
C VAL A 91 -0.64 -13.33 1.76
N GLY A 92 -0.41 -14.04 0.67
CA GLY A 92 -0.96 -13.66 -0.63
C GLY A 92 -2.48 -13.64 -0.69
N ARG A 93 -3.15 -14.55 0.04
CA ARG A 93 -4.60 -14.55 0.15
C ARG A 93 -5.09 -13.43 1.07
N ALA A 94 -4.37 -13.15 2.16
CA ALA A 94 -4.67 -12.00 3.02
C ALA A 94 -4.58 -10.68 2.24
N LEU A 95 -3.51 -10.48 1.47
CA LEU A 95 -3.33 -9.34 0.56
C LEU A 95 -4.47 -9.23 -0.46
N GLN A 96 -4.76 -10.32 -1.18
CA GLN A 96 -5.81 -10.34 -2.19
C GLN A 96 -7.19 -10.03 -1.60
N ASN A 97 -7.52 -10.58 -0.42
CA ASN A 97 -8.80 -10.35 0.23
C ASN A 97 -8.94 -8.90 0.71
N ALA A 98 -7.89 -8.33 1.31
CA ALA A 98 -7.89 -6.94 1.77
C ALA A 98 -8.07 -5.96 0.60
N MET A 99 -7.30 -6.14 -0.48
CA MET A 99 -7.43 -5.31 -1.69
C MET A 99 -8.84 -5.39 -2.29
N ARG A 100 -9.42 -6.59 -2.43
CA ARG A 100 -10.79 -6.77 -2.93
C ARG A 100 -11.86 -6.16 -2.02
N ALA A 101 -11.69 -6.27 -0.71
CA ALA A 101 -12.60 -5.66 0.25
C ALA A 101 -12.60 -4.13 0.08
N ILE A 102 -11.42 -3.52 -0.04
CA ILE A 102 -11.27 -2.08 -0.29
C ILE A 102 -11.91 -1.66 -1.62
N GLU A 103 -11.73 -2.43 -2.71
CA GLU A 103 -12.42 -2.13 -3.98
C GLU A 103 -13.94 -2.21 -3.85
N THR A 104 -14.43 -3.24 -3.17
CA THR A 104 -15.88 -3.47 -2.98
C THR A 104 -16.52 -2.38 -2.12
N THR A 105 -15.79 -1.84 -1.14
CA THR A 105 -16.28 -0.73 -0.31
C THR A 105 -16.23 0.61 -1.04
N ASN A 106 -15.40 0.74 -2.08
CA ASN A 106 -15.23 1.98 -2.85
C ASN A 106 -15.48 1.79 -4.36
N PRO A 107 -16.63 1.23 -4.77
CA PRO A 107 -16.84 0.76 -6.14
C PRO A 107 -16.77 1.88 -7.18
N ASP A 108 -17.22 3.09 -6.84
CA ASP A 108 -17.24 4.23 -7.78
C ASP A 108 -15.84 4.78 -8.09
N LYS A 109 -14.84 4.49 -7.25
CA LYS A 109 -13.50 5.08 -7.34
C LYS A 109 -12.40 4.05 -7.58
N LEU A 110 -12.54 2.84 -7.03
CA LEU A 110 -11.46 1.85 -6.95
C LEU A 110 -11.75 0.55 -7.71
N TYR A 111 -12.86 0.45 -8.45
CA TYR A 111 -13.19 -0.78 -9.17
C TYR A 111 -12.06 -1.21 -10.13
N GLY A 112 -11.48 -2.39 -9.88
CA GLY A 112 -10.43 -3.00 -10.70
C GLY A 112 -9.05 -2.34 -10.59
N ILE A 113 -8.82 -1.48 -9.60
CA ILE A 113 -7.57 -0.72 -9.47
C ILE A 113 -6.37 -1.59 -9.10
N PHE A 114 -6.57 -2.65 -8.31
CA PHE A 114 -5.48 -3.53 -7.87
C PHE A 114 -5.13 -4.64 -8.88
N GLY A 115 -5.90 -4.75 -9.97
CA GLY A 115 -5.70 -5.75 -11.01
C GLY A 115 -5.93 -7.19 -10.55
N ASP A 116 -5.38 -8.15 -11.30
CA ASP A 116 -5.64 -9.58 -11.17
C ASP A 116 -4.37 -10.42 -10.89
N ALA A 117 -3.34 -9.78 -10.32
CA ALA A 117 -2.09 -10.43 -9.99
C ALA A 117 -2.29 -11.72 -9.17
N GLN A 118 -1.50 -12.76 -9.46
CA GLN A 118 -1.63 -14.09 -8.86
C GLN A 118 -1.01 -14.18 -7.46
N TRP A 119 -1.51 -13.39 -6.51
CA TRP A 119 -0.99 -13.29 -5.14
C TRP A 119 -0.87 -14.64 -4.41
N THR A 120 -1.71 -15.62 -4.74
CA THR A 120 -1.74 -16.94 -4.07
C THR A 120 -0.81 -17.98 -4.69
N ASN A 121 -0.06 -17.63 -5.74
CA ASN A 121 0.92 -18.52 -6.34
C ASN A 121 2.17 -18.60 -5.44
N LYS A 122 2.24 -19.60 -4.55
CA LYS A 122 3.34 -19.74 -3.58
C LYS A 122 4.68 -20.08 -4.21
N ASP A 123 4.72 -20.58 -5.45
CA ASP A 123 5.98 -20.84 -6.17
C ASP A 123 6.62 -19.53 -6.63
N ARG A 124 5.80 -18.55 -7.03
CA ARG A 124 6.24 -17.21 -7.42
C ARG A 124 6.33 -16.24 -6.23
N LEU A 125 5.44 -16.38 -5.26
CA LEU A 125 5.28 -15.50 -4.10
C LEU A 125 5.16 -16.32 -2.81
N PRO A 126 6.27 -16.90 -2.31
CA PRO A 126 6.27 -17.58 -1.02
C PRO A 126 5.84 -16.65 0.12
N ASP A 127 5.19 -17.18 1.15
CA ASP A 127 4.72 -16.37 2.31
C ASP A 127 5.87 -15.58 2.97
N ALA A 128 7.10 -16.13 3.00
CA ALA A 128 8.27 -15.44 3.54
C ALA A 128 8.60 -14.16 2.74
N MET A 129 8.63 -14.25 1.41
CA MET A 129 8.88 -13.10 0.54
C MET A 129 7.80 -12.03 0.69
N LEU A 130 6.53 -12.44 0.72
CA LEU A 130 5.42 -11.49 0.89
C LEU A 130 5.48 -10.79 2.26
N ARG A 131 5.91 -11.49 3.32
CA ARG A 131 6.16 -10.87 4.62
C ARG A 131 7.30 -9.88 4.57
N ASP A 132 8.41 -10.22 3.93
CA ASP A 132 9.54 -9.29 3.76
C ASP A 132 9.12 -8.05 2.98
N LEU A 133 8.29 -8.20 1.93
CA LEU A 133 7.70 -7.08 1.21
C LEU A 133 6.81 -6.22 2.11
N VAL A 134 5.88 -6.84 2.85
CA VAL A 134 4.98 -6.11 3.76
C VAL A 134 5.78 -5.37 4.83
N GLU A 135 6.83 -5.98 5.39
CA GLU A 135 7.71 -5.30 6.35
C GLU A 135 8.50 -4.16 5.70
N HIS A 136 9.03 -4.38 4.49
CA HIS A 136 9.71 -3.34 3.72
C HIS A 136 8.80 -2.14 3.47
N PHE A 137 7.57 -2.36 3.00
CA PHE A 137 6.59 -1.30 2.80
C PHE A 137 6.18 -0.61 4.13
N SER A 138 6.28 -1.31 5.26
CA SER A 138 6.00 -0.76 6.58
C SER A 138 7.12 0.12 7.16
N THR A 139 8.27 0.25 6.48
CA THR A 139 9.39 1.10 6.94
C THR A 139 9.12 2.60 6.80
N LEU A 140 8.15 2.99 5.98
CA LEU A 140 7.72 4.37 5.76
C LEU A 140 6.22 4.51 5.97
N GLU A 141 5.81 5.68 6.47
CA GLU A 141 4.43 6.13 6.52
C GLU A 141 4.14 6.98 5.29
N LEU A 142 3.32 6.47 4.39
CA LEU A 142 2.95 7.07 3.13
C LEU A 142 1.71 7.96 3.30
N THR A 143 1.69 8.87 4.26
CA THR A 143 0.57 9.82 4.44
C THR A 143 0.67 11.00 3.48
N ILE A 144 -0.37 11.82 3.31
CA ILE A 144 -0.32 13.02 2.46
C ILE A 144 0.72 14.00 2.99
N ALA A 145 0.83 14.15 4.31
CA ALA A 145 1.84 15.02 4.92
C ALA A 145 3.28 14.57 4.64
N ASN A 146 3.53 13.26 4.65
CA ASN A 146 4.88 12.69 4.44
C ASN A 146 5.27 12.57 2.98
N LEU A 147 4.30 12.27 2.12
CA LEU A 147 4.49 12.04 0.70
C LEU A 147 3.31 12.66 -0.08
N PRO A 148 3.42 13.92 -0.49
CA PRO A 148 2.46 14.56 -1.38
C PRO A 148 2.20 13.79 -2.68
N GLU A 149 1.04 14.03 -3.30
CA GLU A 149 0.60 13.29 -4.48
C GLU A 149 1.53 13.49 -5.70
N ASP A 150 2.09 14.69 -5.86
CA ASP A 150 3.02 15.03 -6.94
C ASP A 150 4.37 14.28 -6.80
N GLU A 151 4.85 14.10 -5.58
CA GLU A 151 6.06 13.33 -5.29
C GLU A 151 5.83 11.82 -5.46
N LEU A 152 4.67 11.31 -5.03
CA LEU A 152 4.29 9.92 -5.28
C LEU A 152 4.20 9.64 -6.79
N GLY A 153 3.63 10.57 -7.57
CA GLY A 153 3.59 10.51 -9.03
C GLY A 153 4.98 10.38 -9.67
N GLN A 154 5.96 11.13 -9.19
CA GLN A 154 7.36 11.01 -9.63
C GLN A 154 7.95 9.63 -9.29
N GLY A 155 7.61 9.07 -8.13
CA GLY A 155 7.98 7.69 -7.76
C GLY A 155 7.41 6.64 -8.73
N TYR A 156 6.16 6.80 -9.16
CA TYR A 156 5.57 5.92 -10.20
C TYR A 156 6.32 6.02 -11.52
N GLU A 157 6.61 7.24 -11.99
CA GLU A 157 7.37 7.44 -13.23
C GLU A 157 8.77 6.83 -13.16
N TYR A 158 9.45 6.95 -12.02
CA TYR A 158 10.74 6.32 -11.79
C TYR A 158 10.65 4.80 -11.96
N LEU A 159 9.68 4.16 -11.33
CA LEU A 159 9.49 2.71 -11.45
C LEU A 159 9.19 2.27 -12.88
N ILE A 160 8.35 3.02 -13.61
CA ILE A 160 8.06 2.72 -15.02
C ILE A 160 9.32 2.78 -15.87
N LYS A 161 10.16 3.82 -15.68
CA LYS A 161 11.43 3.95 -16.41
C LYS A 161 12.40 2.83 -16.04
N LYS A 162 12.55 2.53 -14.75
CA LYS A 162 13.46 1.48 -14.28
C LYS A 162 13.08 0.08 -14.75
N PHE A 163 11.80 -0.27 -14.76
CA PHE A 163 11.35 -1.58 -15.28
C PHE A 163 11.33 -1.66 -16.81
N ALA A 164 11.48 -0.54 -17.52
CA ALA A 164 11.69 -0.55 -18.97
C ALA A 164 13.17 -0.74 -19.35
N ASP A 165 14.09 -0.34 -18.46
CA ASP A 165 15.55 -0.43 -18.67
C ASP A 165 16.16 -1.76 -18.17
N ASP A 166 15.49 -2.48 -17.26
CA ASP A 166 15.93 -3.75 -16.61
C ASP A 166 15.26 -4.98 -17.27
#